data_AF-A0AAE0Q0K1-F1
#
_entry.id   AF-A0AAE0Q0K1-F1
#
_cell.length_a   1.000
_cell.length_b   1.000
_cell.length_c   1.000
_cell.angle_alpha   90.00
_cell.angle_beta   90.00
_cell.angle_gamma   90.00
#
_symmetry.space_group_name_H-M   'P 1'
#
loop_
_entity.id
_entity.type
_entity.pdbx_description
1 polymer ?
#
loop_
_entity_poly.entity_id
_entity_poly.type
_entity_poly.pdbx_seq_one_letter_code
_entity_poly.pdbx_strand_id
1 'polypeptide(L)' 'MLSLKTGVVPGGDGLLAEWYRTFWSLVGPDLLAVYREAVGCGALPPSALVGHITLLHKKGDRPIGDRSLC' A
#
# COMPACT_ATOMS: atom_id res chain seq x y z
N MET A 1 -14.97 11.52 -0.54
CA MET A 1 -14.11 10.33 -0.55
C MET A 1 -13.77 9.96 -2.00
N LEU A 2 -12.97 10.82 -2.65
CA LEU A 2 -12.45 10.65 -4.01
C LEU A 2 -10.94 10.42 -3.80
N SER A 3 -10.24 9.36 -4.22
CA SER A 3 -10.51 8.28 -5.16
C SER A 3 -9.58 7.11 -4.78
N LEU A 4 -10.01 6.17 -3.94
CA LEU A 4 -9.35 4.87 -3.82
C LEU A 4 -9.69 4.07 -5.08
N LYS A 5 -8.71 3.76 -5.92
CA LYS A 5 -8.95 3.00 -7.16
C LYS A 5 -9.39 1.58 -6.79
N THR A 6 -10.52 1.14 -7.32
CA THR A 6 -11.05 -0.22 -7.10
C THR A 6 -10.47 -1.20 -8.11
N GLY A 7 -10.52 -2.50 -7.79
CA GLY A 7 -10.00 -3.56 -8.67
C GLY A 7 -8.49 -3.53 -8.90
N VAL A 8 -7.74 -2.91 -7.98
CA VAL A 8 -6.27 -2.95 -7.97
C VAL A 8 -5.77 -3.82 -6.83
N VAL A 9 -4.52 -4.29 -6.95
CA VAL A 9 -3.83 -5.05 -5.91
C VAL A 9 -3.75 -4.19 -4.63
N PRO A 10 -3.97 -4.77 -3.43
CA PRO A 10 -3.89 -4.03 -2.17
C PRO A 10 -2.50 -3.45 -1.92
N GLY A 11 -2.44 -2.47 -1.01
CA GLY A 11 -1.17 -1.92 -0.55
C GLY A 11 -0.41 -2.88 0.37
N GLY A 12 0.60 -2.36 1.08
CA GLY A 12 1.36 -3.15 2.06
C GLY A 12 0.54 -3.68 3.24
N ASP A 13 -0.66 -3.13 3.44
CA ASP A 13 -1.64 -3.56 4.45
C ASP A 13 -2.47 -4.79 4.03
N GLY A 14 -2.43 -5.18 2.75
CA GLY A 14 -3.22 -6.28 2.21
C GLY A 14 -4.73 -6.00 2.07
N LEU A 15 -5.18 -4.77 2.34
CA LEU A 15 -6.60 -4.41 2.32
C LEU A 15 -6.99 -3.72 1.00
N LEU A 16 -8.11 -4.17 0.43
CA LEU A 16 -8.65 -3.63 -0.80
C LEU A 16 -9.31 -2.25 -0.59
N ALA A 17 -9.37 -1.45 -1.64
CA ALA A 17 -10.09 -0.16 -1.63
C ALA A 17 -11.56 -0.32 -1.22
N GLU A 18 -12.20 -1.41 -1.63
CA GLU A 18 -13.56 -1.79 -1.35
C GLU A 18 -13.77 -2.09 0.15
N TRP A 19 -12.78 -2.71 0.79
CA TRP A 19 -12.80 -2.93 2.24
C TRP A 19 -12.83 -1.60 2.97
N TYR A 20 -11.92 -0.68 2.61
CA TYR A 20 -11.88 0.66 3.20
C TYR A 20 -13.17 1.44 3.00
N ARG A 21 -13.77 1.38 1.80
CA ARG A 21 -15.05 2.04 1.52
C ARG A 21 -16.20 1.46 2.35
N THR A 22 -16.21 0.15 2.56
CA THR A 22 -17.26 -0.56 3.30
C THR A 22 -17.19 -0.29 4.79
N PHE A 23 -15.99 -0.31 5.35
CA PHE A 23 -15.78 -0.24 6.81
C PHE A 23 -15.26 1.13 7.28
N TRP A 24 -15.28 2.17 6.42
CA TRP A 24 -14.74 3.49 6.75
C TRP A 24 -15.35 4.10 8.01
N SER A 25 -16.66 3.91 8.21
CA SER A 25 -17.36 4.40 9.40
C SER A 25 -16.83 3.79 10.71
N LEU A 26 -16.24 2.60 10.63
CA LEU A 26 -15.64 1.90 11.77
C LEU A 26 -14.16 2.25 11.91
N VAL A 27 -13.37 2.14 10.84
CA VAL A 27 -11.90 2.24 10.91
C VAL A 27 -11.37 3.68 10.75
N GLY A 28 -12.13 4.55 10.08
CA GLY A 28 -11.72 5.93 9.80
C GLY A 28 -11.42 6.76 11.05
N PRO A 29 -12.26 6.71 12.11
CA PRO A 29 -11.98 7.41 13.37
C PRO A 29 -10.67 6.97 14.03
N ASP A 30 -10.39 5.66 14.06
CA ASP A 30 -9.19 5.11 14.67
C ASP A 30 -7.93 5.50 13.90
N LEU A 31 -7.97 5.41 12.56
CA LEU A 31 -6.88 5.87 11.71
C LEU A 31 -6.60 7.36 11.91
N LEU A 32 -7.65 8.19 11.99
CA LEU A 32 -7.50 9.63 12.24
C LEU A 32 -6.88 9.91 13.62
N ALA A 33 -7.24 9.14 14.64
CA ALA A 33 -6.65 9.27 15.98
C ALA A 33 -5.14 9.00 15.94
N VAL A 34 -4.70 7.92 15.30
CA VAL A 34 -3.28 7.59 15.12
C VAL A 34 -2.53 8.70 14.40
N TYR A 35 -3.10 9.25 13.31
CA TYR A 35 -2.45 10.34 12.59
C TYR A 35 -2.37 11.63 13.40
N ARG A 36 -3.40 11.95 14.19
CA ARG A 36 -3.38 13.13 15.08
C ARG A 36 -2.32 13.00 16.15
N GLU A 37 -2.20 11.82 16.76
CA GLU A 37 -1.15 11.52 17.73
C GLU A 37 0.24 11.67 17.09
N ALA A 38 0.43 11.09 15.90
CA ALA A 38 1.71 11.20 15.19
C ALA A 38 2.09 12.65 14.88
N VAL A 39 1.12 13.49 14.49
CA VAL A 39 1.33 14.94 14.32
C VAL A 39 1.67 15.62 15.64
N GLY A 40 0.95 15.31 16.72
CA GLY A 40 1.18 15.87 18.05
C GLY A 40 2.56 15.50 18.62
N CYS A 41 3.01 14.27 18.40
CA CYS A 41 4.31 13.76 18.82
C CYS A 41 5.45 14.13 17.85
N GLY A 42 5.13 14.59 16.64
CA GLY A 42 6.09 14.87 15.58
C GLY A 42 6.77 13.61 15.02
N ALA A 43 6.18 12.43 15.21
CA ALA A 43 6.76 11.14 14.82
C ALA A 43 5.66 10.17 14.37
N LEU A 44 5.91 9.48 13.25
CA LEU A 44 5.02 8.42 12.75
C LEU A 44 5.22 7.12 13.53
N PRO A 45 4.20 6.23 13.60
CA PRO A 45 4.37 4.92 14.19
C PRO A 45 5.40 4.09 13.40
N PRO A 46 6.15 3.17 14.04
CA PRO A 46 7.21 2.40 13.38
C PRO A 46 6.77 1.66 12.12
N SER A 47 5.53 1.15 12.07
CA SER A 47 4.97 0.48 10.90
C SER A 47 4.83 1.41 9.69
N ALA A 48 4.55 2.70 9.90
CA ALA A 48 4.45 3.71 8.84
C ALA A 48 5.81 4.20 8.33
N LEU A 49 6.91 3.77 8.96
CA LEU A 49 8.28 4.05 8.52
C LEU A 49 8.85 2.95 7.61
N VAL A 50 8.10 1.86 7.39
CA VAL A 50 8.54 0.73 6.57
C VAL A 50 8.13 0.93 5.11
N GLY A 51 9.11 0.95 4.21
CA GLY A 51 8.89 0.99 2.76
C GLY A 51 9.02 -0.40 2.13
N HIS A 52 8.03 -0.82 1.35
CA HIS A 52 8.09 -2.06 0.56
C HIS A 52 8.51 -1.75 -0.87
N ILE A 53 9.60 -2.36 -1.34
CA ILE A 53 10.10 -2.20 -2.71
C ILE A 53 9.84 -3.50 -3.46
N THR A 54 9.11 -3.41 -4.58
CA THR A 54 8.82 -4.56 -5.46
C THR A 54 9.33 -4.26 -6.87
N LEU A 55 10.09 -5.21 -7.43
CA LEU A 55 10.56 -5.13 -8.81
C LEU A 55 9.47 -5.66 -9.75
N LEU A 56 8.92 -4.76 -10.57
CA LEU A 56 7.94 -5.12 -11.60
C LEU A 56 8.63 -5.11 -12.96
N HIS A 57 8.61 -6.24 -13.65
CA HIS A 57 9.14 -6.34 -15.00
C HIS A 57 8.26 -5.55 -15.97
N LYS A 58 8.89 -4.75 -16.83
CA LYS A 58 8.16 -4.02 -17.87
C LYS A 58 7.71 -5.01 -18.94
N LYS A 59 6.45 -4.90 -19.35
CA LYS A 59 5.91 -5.70 -20.46
C LYS A 59 6.72 -5.43 -21.73
N GLY A 60 7.35 -6.47 -22.27
CA GLY A 60 8.15 -6.42 -23.50
C GLY A 60 9.67 -6.38 -23.31
N ASP A 61 10.16 -6.26 -22.07
CA ASP A 61 11.58 -6.46 -21.80
C ASP A 61 11.92 -7.94 -21.94
N ARG A 62 12.80 -8.25 -22.90
CA ARG A 62 13.39 -9.59 -23.03
C ARG A 62 14.36 -9.78 -21.86
N PRO A 63 14.34 -10.93 -21.16
CA PRO A 63 15.40 -11.22 -20.20
C PRO A 63 16.74 -11.14 -20.94
N ILE A 64 17.67 -10.35 -20.40
CA ILE A 64 19.08 -10.43 -20.79
C ILE A 64 19.53 -11.81 -20.31
N GLY A 65 19.49 -12.78 -21.22
CA GLY A 65 19.83 -14.17 -20.94
C GLY A 65 18.72 -15.18 -21.18
N ASP A 66 18.02 -15.13 -22.31
CA ASP A 66 17.60 -16.39 -22.95
C ASP A 66 18.85 -16.98 -23.65
N ARG A 67 19.75 -17.54 -22.83
CA ARG A 67 20.63 -18.61 -23.28
C ARG A 67 19.93 -19.88 -22.84
N SER A 68 19.20 -20.48 -23.76
CA SER A 68 19.07 -21.93 -23.78
C SER A 68 20.44 -22.56 -23.51
N LEU A 69 20.50 -23.55 -22.60
CA LEU A 69 21.62 -24.44 -22.24
C LEU A 69 22.33 -24.10 -20.91
N CYS A 70 21.82 -24.67 -19.81
CA CYS A 70 22.37 -25.90 -19.22
C CYS A 70 21.21 -26.86 -18.94
#